data_AF-A0A534W8M7-F1
#
_entry.id   AF-A0A534W8M7-F1
#
_cell.length_a   1.000
_cell.length_b   1.000
_cell.length_c   1.000
_cell.angle_alpha   90.00
_cell.angle_beta   90.00
_cell.angle_gamma   90.00
#
_symmetry.space_group_name_H-M   'P 1'
#
loop_
_entity.id
_entity.type
_entity.pdbx_description
1 polymer ?
#
loop_
_entity_poly.entity_id
_entity_poly.type
_entity_poly.pdbx_seq_one_letter_code
_entity_poly.pdbx_strand_id
1 'polypeptide(L)'
;MIIAQANPRFEGSWTSTMQQRYMLGGLGLKSPETKKATGFDELLVAMEKETRAFGKPVVYVHGDTHNFRVDKPLVGAKSGRIIENFTRVETFGFPDTHWVRGIVDPADPQVFSFRQEIVKDNAASH
;
A
#
# COMPACT_ATOMS: atom_id res chain seq x y z
N MET A 1 2.90 -3.70 13.33
CA MET A 1 2.09 -2.71 12.58
C MET A 1 2.80 -1.36 12.67
N ILE A 2 2.87 -0.62 11.57
CA ILE A 2 3.42 0.73 11.48
C ILE A 2 2.27 1.65 11.07
N ILE A 3 2.14 2.82 11.71
CA ILE A 3 1.11 3.82 11.41
C ILE A 3 1.80 5.13 11.09
N ALA A 4 1.45 5.76 9.97
CA ALA A 4 2.08 7.01 9.52
C ALA A 4 1.08 7.90 8.77
N GLN A 5 1.33 9.22 8.76
CA GLN A 5 0.56 10.18 7.99
C GLN A 5 1.36 10.65 6.76
N ALA A 6 1.51 9.77 5.78
CA ALA A 6 2.08 10.07 4.46
C ALA A 6 1.89 8.87 3.51
N ASN A 7 1.78 9.12 2.21
CA ASN A 7 1.90 8.07 1.20
C ASN A 7 3.34 7.99 0.65
N PRO A 8 4.09 6.90 0.93
CA PRO A 8 5.44 6.71 0.39
C PRO A 8 5.51 6.50 -1.13
N ARG A 9 4.36 6.40 -1.81
CA ARG A 9 4.25 6.13 -3.25
C ARG A 9 4.98 4.86 -3.67
N PHE A 10 4.61 3.73 -3.06
CA PHE A 10 5.15 2.40 -3.39
C PHE A 10 5.12 2.10 -4.89
N GLU A 11 4.11 2.59 -5.61
CA GLU A 11 3.96 2.42 -7.05
C GLU A 11 5.14 3.02 -7.85
N GLY A 12 5.82 4.02 -7.28
CA GLY A 12 7.03 4.60 -7.84
C GLY A 12 8.23 3.66 -7.83
N SER A 13 8.25 2.61 -7.00
CA SER A 13 9.31 1.60 -6.98
C SER A 13 8.95 0.34 -7.77
N TRP A 14 7.81 0.31 -8.45
CA TRP A 14 7.41 -0.84 -9.26
C TRP A 14 8.25 -0.98 -10.52
N THR A 15 8.33 -2.21 -11.03
CA THR A 15 8.98 -2.50 -12.31
C THR A 15 8.23 -1.82 -13.45
N SER A 16 8.92 -1.57 -14.57
CA SER A 16 8.30 -0.96 -15.77
C SER A 16 7.08 -1.75 -16.25
N THR A 17 7.15 -3.09 -16.21
CA THR A 17 6.04 -3.98 -16.55
C THR A 17 4.84 -3.80 -15.63
N MET A 18 5.06 -3.67 -14.32
CA MET A 18 3.98 -3.43 -13.36
C MET A 18 3.34 -2.05 -13.59
N GLN A 19 4.15 -1.01 -13.75
CA GLN A 19 3.64 0.33 -14.04
C GLN A 19 2.84 0.37 -15.35
N GLN A 20 3.32 -0.33 -16.38
CA GLN A 20 2.61 -0.39 -17.66
C GLN A 20 1.31 -1.18 -17.55
N ARG A 21 1.29 -2.30 -16.82
CA ARG A 21 0.07 -3.08 -16.60
C ARG A 21 -0.99 -2.30 -15.81
N TYR A 22 -0.60 -1.61 -14.75
CA TYR A 22 -1.55 -1.08 -13.76
C TYR A 22 -1.83 0.43 -13.88
N MET A 23 -0.99 1.21 -14.56
CA MET A 23 -1.15 2.67 -14.61
C MET A 23 -1.20 3.24 -16.02
N LEU A 24 -0.40 2.71 -16.95
CA LEU A 24 -0.12 3.39 -18.22
C LEU A 24 -0.69 2.69 -19.46
N GLY A 25 -0.96 1.38 -19.37
CA GLY A 25 -1.32 0.54 -20.51
C GLY A 25 -2.60 0.98 -21.22
N GLY A 26 -3.61 1.43 -20.47
CA GLY A 26 -4.86 1.95 -21.04
C GLY A 26 -4.71 3.30 -21.75
N LEU A 27 -3.60 4.01 -21.55
CA LEU A 27 -3.31 5.32 -22.11
C LEU A 27 -2.23 5.27 -23.21
N GLY A 28 -1.71 4.08 -23.55
CA GLY A 28 -0.61 3.93 -24.51
C GLY A 28 0.73 4.54 -24.05
N LEU A 29 0.84 4.90 -22.77
CA LEU A 29 2.03 5.51 -22.20
C LEU A 29 3.05 4.45 -21.78
N LYS A 30 4.34 4.80 -21.86
CA LYS A 30 5.45 3.97 -21.36
C LYS A 30 5.92 4.50 -20.02
N SER A 31 6.37 3.57 -19.18
CA SER A 31 7.04 3.91 -17.92
C SER A 31 8.35 4.66 -18.20
N PRO A 32 8.72 5.66 -17.38
CA PRO A 32 10.04 6.29 -17.47
C PRO A 32 11.16 5.25 -17.35
N GLU A 33 12.27 5.48 -18.05
CA GLU A 33 13.45 4.59 -17.95
C GLU A 33 14.10 4.63 -16.57
N THR A 34 13.99 5.77 -15.87
CA THR A 34 14.54 5.97 -14.52
C THR A 34 13.46 6.42 -13.55
N LYS A 35 13.49 5.87 -12.34
CA LYS A 35 12.66 6.33 -11.22
C LYS A 35 13.14 7.71 -10.78
N LYS A 36 12.21 8.66 -10.62
CA LYS A 36 12.49 9.93 -9.95
C LYS A 36 12.72 9.70 -8.45
N ALA A 37 13.83 10.21 -7.93
CA ALA A 37 14.14 10.13 -6.50
C ALA A 37 13.09 10.87 -5.65
N THR A 38 12.84 10.35 -4.45
CA THR A 38 11.87 10.89 -3.50
C THR A 38 12.44 10.89 -2.07
N GLY A 39 11.86 11.72 -1.18
CA GLY A 39 12.22 11.71 0.24
C GLY A 39 11.90 10.40 0.97
N PHE A 40 11.19 9.45 0.34
CA PHE A 40 10.84 8.15 0.91
C PHE A 40 11.75 7.01 0.43
N ASP A 41 12.75 7.28 -0.40
CA ASP A 41 13.57 6.22 -1.00
C ASP A 41 14.29 5.38 0.08
N GLU A 42 14.87 6.03 1.09
CA GLU A 42 15.51 5.34 2.22
C GLU A 42 14.50 4.57 3.08
N LEU A 43 13.31 5.13 3.28
CA LEU A 43 12.22 4.46 3.99
C LEU A 43 11.82 3.16 3.27
N LEU A 44 11.66 3.19 1.94
CA LEU A 44 11.27 2.02 1.16
C LEU A 44 12.35 0.93 1.20
N VAL A 45 13.63 1.31 1.13
CA VAL A 45 14.76 0.38 1.27
C VAL A 45 14.76 -0.27 2.66
N ALA A 46 14.61 0.53 3.72
CA ALA A 46 14.53 0.02 5.09
C ALA A 46 13.30 -0.89 5.26
N MET A 47 12.15 -0.49 4.72
CA MET A 47 10.90 -1.25 4.82
C MET A 47 11.01 -2.62 4.13
N GLU A 48 11.59 -2.69 2.93
CA GLU A 48 11.90 -3.98 2.28
C GLU A 48 12.81 -4.84 3.17
N LYS A 49 13.94 -4.27 3.60
CA LYS A 49 14.96 -5.00 4.36
C LYS A 49 14.38 -5.58 5.65
N GLU A 50 13.75 -4.73 6.46
CA GLU A 50 13.25 -5.11 7.78
C GLU A 50 12.02 -6.02 7.68
N THR A 51 11.15 -5.85 6.66
CA THR A 51 10.03 -6.77 6.44
C THR A 51 10.50 -8.18 6.10
N ARG A 52 11.53 -8.29 5.26
CA ARG A 52 12.13 -9.58 4.90
C ARG A 52 12.86 -10.22 6.07
N ALA A 53 13.56 -9.43 6.87
CA ALA A 53 14.25 -9.90 8.07
C ALA A 53 13.26 -10.37 9.15
N PHE A 54 12.13 -9.68 9.31
CA PHE A 54 11.11 -10.04 10.29
C PHE A 54 10.38 -11.35 9.93
N GLY A 55 10.15 -11.61 8.64
CA GLY A 55 9.62 -12.89 8.14
C GLY A 55 8.18 -13.22 8.56
N LYS A 56 7.49 -12.31 9.25
CA LYS A 56 6.10 -12.43 9.71
C LYS A 56 5.23 -11.34 9.08
N PRO A 57 3.89 -11.41 9.19
CA PRO A 57 3.01 -10.37 8.64
C PRO A 57 3.36 -8.96 9.14
N VAL A 58 3.53 -8.03 8.21
CA VAL A 58 3.78 -6.59 8.42
C VAL A 58 2.66 -5.80 7.80
N VAL A 59 2.13 -4.83 8.57
CA VAL A 59 1.10 -3.90 8.09
C VAL A 59 1.63 -2.48 8.20
N TYR A 60 1.48 -1.71 7.11
CA TYR A 60 1.71 -0.26 7.05
C TYR A 60 0.38 0.45 6.83
N VAL A 61 -0.09 1.16 7.86
CA VAL A 61 -1.33 1.93 7.85
C VAL A 61 -1.01 3.40 7.56
N HIS A 62 -1.70 3.99 6.58
CA HIS A 62 -1.55 5.42 6.27
C HIS A 62 -2.80 6.06 5.67
N GLY A 63 -2.75 7.39 5.49
CA GLY A 63 -3.73 8.19 4.72
C GLY A 63 -3.05 8.87 3.53
N ASP A 64 -3.37 10.16 3.29
CA ASP A 64 -2.81 11.05 2.25
C ASP A 64 -3.54 11.07 0.90
N THR A 65 -3.80 9.92 0.24
CA THR A 65 -4.45 9.98 -1.09
C THR A 65 -5.97 9.92 -1.06
N HIS A 66 -6.53 9.66 0.13
CA HIS A 66 -7.97 9.51 0.38
C HIS A 66 -8.61 8.33 -0.38
N ASN A 67 -7.80 7.40 -0.89
CA ASN A 67 -8.29 6.18 -1.53
C ASN A 67 -8.22 5.03 -0.53
N PHE A 68 -9.37 4.46 -0.17
CA PHE A 68 -9.38 3.23 0.63
C PHE A 68 -8.81 2.06 -0.20
N ARG A 69 -7.78 1.40 0.33
CA ARG A 69 -7.20 0.20 -0.28
C ARG A 69 -6.47 -0.66 0.74
N VAL A 70 -6.60 -1.98 0.57
CA VAL A 70 -5.84 -2.99 1.29
C VAL A 70 -5.18 -3.88 0.26
N ASP A 71 -3.86 -3.77 0.12
CA ASP A 71 -3.10 -4.45 -0.92
C ASP A 71 -1.65 -4.72 -0.50
N LYS A 72 -0.83 -5.23 -1.43
CA LYS A 72 0.57 -5.62 -1.19
C LYS A 72 1.50 -4.89 -2.16
N PRO A 73 1.82 -3.62 -1.91
CA PRO A 73 2.48 -2.78 -2.91
C PRO A 73 4.02 -2.80 -2.82
N LEU A 74 4.60 -3.36 -1.76
CA LEU A 74 6.05 -3.41 -1.58
C LEU A 74 6.66 -4.49 -2.47
N VAL A 75 7.62 -4.10 -3.30
CA VAL A 75 8.31 -4.97 -4.27
C VAL A 75 9.77 -5.10 -3.88
N GLY A 76 10.28 -6.33 -3.88
CA GLY A 76 11.68 -6.57 -3.55
C GLY A 76 12.61 -6.18 -4.70
N ALA A 77 13.54 -5.25 -4.45
CA ALA A 77 14.39 -4.64 -5.48
C ALA A 77 15.18 -5.67 -6.32
N LYS A 78 15.63 -6.78 -5.71
CA LYS A 78 16.37 -7.84 -6.41
C LYS A 78 15.49 -8.72 -7.30
N SER A 79 14.26 -8.99 -6.87
CA SER A 79 13.39 -9.96 -7.55
C SER A 79 12.39 -9.31 -8.51
N GLY A 80 12.08 -8.04 -8.29
CA GLY A 80 10.98 -7.36 -8.98
C GLY A 80 9.60 -7.92 -8.64
N ARG A 81 9.48 -8.73 -7.57
CA ARG A 81 8.22 -9.35 -7.12
C ARG A 81 7.72 -8.73 -5.83
N ILE A 82 6.41 -8.82 -5.61
CA ILE A 82 5.75 -8.41 -4.38
C ILE A 82 6.35 -9.16 -3.19
N ILE A 83 6.49 -8.47 -2.06
CA ILE A 83 6.83 -9.06 -0.76
C ILE A 83 5.54 -9.46 -0.06
N GLU A 84 5.28 -10.77 -0.01
CA GLU A 84 3.95 -11.33 0.28
C GLU A 84 3.49 -11.10 1.72
N ASN A 85 4.42 -10.96 2.66
CA ASN A 85 4.12 -10.68 4.07
C ASN A 85 3.92 -9.19 4.37
N PHE A 86 4.00 -8.30 3.39
CA PHE A 86 3.71 -6.88 3.56
C PHE A 86 2.29 -6.56 3.11
N THR A 87 1.54 -5.82 3.92
CA THR A 87 0.21 -5.32 3.59
C THR A 87 0.16 -3.81 3.83
N ARG A 88 -0.26 -3.05 2.82
CA ARG A 88 -0.68 -1.66 2.99
C ARG A 88 -2.15 -1.63 3.40
N VAL A 89 -2.48 -0.73 4.32
CA VAL A 89 -3.85 -0.28 4.58
C VAL A 89 -3.86 1.22 4.43
N GLU A 90 -4.46 1.71 3.35
CA GLU A 90 -4.77 3.12 3.24
C GLU A 90 -6.20 3.36 3.72
N THR A 91 -6.36 4.27 4.68
CA THR A 91 -7.67 4.60 5.24
C THR A 91 -8.45 5.53 4.32
N PHE A 92 -9.75 5.63 4.58
CA PHE A 92 -10.59 6.66 3.98
C PHE A 92 -10.08 8.07 4.28
N GLY A 93 -10.51 9.02 3.45
CA GLY A 93 -10.28 10.45 3.61
C GLY A 93 -11.37 11.23 2.87
N PHE A 94 -11.25 12.56 2.85
CA PHE A 94 -12.22 13.41 2.16
C PHE A 94 -12.27 13.11 0.64
N PRO A 95 -13.45 13.04 -0.01
CA PRO A 95 -14.78 13.31 0.53
C PRO A 95 -15.45 12.11 1.22
N ASP A 96 -15.04 10.89 0.89
CA ASP A 96 -15.68 9.65 1.33
C ASP A 96 -15.17 9.19 2.70
N THR A 97 -15.39 10.02 3.73
CA THR A 97 -14.85 9.77 5.07
C THR A 97 -15.58 8.63 5.76
N HIS A 98 -14.91 7.48 5.88
CA HIS A 98 -15.35 6.33 6.67
C HIS A 98 -14.21 5.85 7.56
N TRP A 99 -14.30 4.63 8.09
CA TRP A 99 -13.22 4.08 8.89
C TRP A 99 -12.97 2.61 8.55
N VAL A 100 -11.81 2.12 9.00
CA VAL A 100 -11.37 0.75 8.76
C VAL A 100 -11.26 0.05 10.10
N ARG A 101 -11.98 -1.07 10.26
CA ARG A 101 -11.81 -1.96 11.40
C ARG A 101 -10.64 -2.90 11.13
N GLY A 102 -9.56 -2.73 11.89
CA GLY A 102 -8.48 -3.71 11.96
C GLY A 102 -8.81 -4.80 12.98
N ILE A 103 -8.65 -6.06 12.59
CA ILE A 103 -8.83 -7.23 13.44
C ILE A 103 -7.47 -7.92 13.57
N VAL A 104 -7.09 -8.24 14.81
CA VAL A 104 -5.84 -8.94 15.11
C VAL A 104 -6.18 -10.28 15.75
N ASP A 105 -5.85 -11.36 15.06
CA ASP A 105 -6.01 -12.73 15.54
C ASP A 105 -4.67 -13.47 15.49
N PRO A 106 -3.97 -13.64 16.62
CA PRO A 106 -2.71 -14.36 16.66
C PRO A 106 -2.81 -15.85 16.28
N ALA A 107 -4.01 -16.43 16.29
CA ALA A 107 -4.23 -17.81 15.86
C ALA A 107 -4.35 -17.95 14.33
N ASP A 108 -4.63 -16.85 13.62
CA ASP A 108 -4.62 -16.80 12.16
C ASP A 108 -3.19 -16.58 11.65
N PRO A 109 -2.67 -17.42 10.72
CA PRO A 109 -1.36 -17.22 10.11
C PRO A 109 -1.16 -15.85 9.43
N GLN A 110 -2.23 -15.20 8.95
CA GLN A 110 -2.19 -13.85 8.39
C GLN A 110 -2.14 -12.75 9.47
N VAL A 111 -2.54 -13.07 10.71
CA VAL A 111 -2.61 -12.21 11.91
C VAL A 111 -3.58 -11.03 11.80
N PHE A 112 -3.66 -10.39 10.63
CA PHE A 112 -4.41 -9.17 10.40
C PHE A 112 -5.48 -9.37 9.33
N SER A 113 -6.69 -8.89 9.62
CA SER A 113 -7.74 -8.68 8.61
C SER A 113 -8.37 -7.29 8.76
N PHE A 114 -8.94 -6.78 7.67
CA PHE A 114 -9.45 -5.41 7.60
C PHE A 114 -10.86 -5.39 7.00
N ARG A 115 -11.75 -4.61 7.60
CA ARG A 115 -13.10 -4.38 7.09
C ARG A 115 -13.34 -2.88 6.95
N GLN A 116 -13.96 -2.50 5.84
CA GLN A 116 -14.53 -1.15 5.71
C GLN A 116 -15.75 -1.03 6.61
N GLU A 117 -15.90 0.13 7.23
CA GLU A 117 -17.03 0.44 8.09
C GLU A 117 -17.66 1.73 7.59
N ILE A 118 -18.70 1.58 6.79
CA ILE A 118 -19.36 2.69 6.10
C ILE A 118 -20.26 3.41 7.09
N VAL A 119 -20.01 4.71 7.25
CA VAL A 119 -20.84 5.60 8.06
C VAL A 119 -21.96 6.11 7.16
N LYS A 120 -23.21 5.74 7.51
CA LYS A 120 -24.40 6.07 6.70
C LYS A 120 -24.53 7.57 6.44
N ASP A 121 -24.26 8.40 7.44
CA ASP A 121 -24.39 9.86 7.35
C ASP A 121 -23.33 10.50 6.41
N ASN A 122 -22.26 9.76 6.09
CA ASN A 122 -21.21 10.22 5.17
C ASN A 122 -21.41 9.68 3.74
N ALA A 123 -22.42 8.83 3.49
CA ALA A 123 -22.67 8.26 2.18
C ALA A 123 -23.42 9.26 1.27
N ALA A 124 -22.94 9.42 0.04
CA ALA A 124 -23.65 10.18 -0.99
C ALA A 124 -24.84 9.38 -1.56
N SER A 125 -25.88 10.09 -2.00
CA SER A 125 -26.98 9.49 -2.76
C SER A 125 -26.57 9.40 -4.24
N HIS A 126 -26.74 8.23 -4.85
CA HIS A 126 -26.51 7.96 -6.27
C HIS A 126 -27.74 7.30 -6.89
#